data_AF-A0A2Z4FIK4-F1
#
_entry.id   AF-A0A2Z4FIK4-F1
#
_cell.length_a   1.000
_cell.length_b   1.000
_cell.length_c   1.000
_cell.angle_alpha   90.00
_cell.angle_beta   90.00
_cell.angle_gamma   90.00
#
_symmetry.space_group_name_H-M   'P 1'
#
loop_
_entity.id
_entity.type
_entity.pdbx_description
1 polymer ?
#
loop_
_entity_poly.entity_id
_entity_poly.type
_entity_poly.pdbx_seq_one_letter_code
_entity_poly.pdbx_strand_id
1 'polypeptide(L)'
;MTTSADKAKQEPPGLMSSSPVGALALLAVGTGFIALVSLGVEVWTGQALAKTFDLGVPFISAPLGVGTVIMAALTAKNSPKFALPSIICGALYWLIFMLAA
;
A
#
# COMPACT_ATOMS: atom_id res chain seq x y z
N MET A 1 41.03 -22.57 -19.89
CA MET A 1 39.72 -23.12 -20.32
C MET A 1 39.14 -23.88 -19.13
N THR A 2 38.45 -23.18 -18.24
CA THR A 2 37.73 -23.82 -17.12
C THR A 2 36.27 -23.93 -17.52
N THR A 3 35.87 -25.18 -17.62
CA THR A 3 34.59 -25.70 -18.09
C THR A 3 33.40 -25.06 -17.37
N SER A 4 32.32 -24.83 -18.12
CA SER A 4 31.05 -24.18 -17.76
C SER A 4 30.27 -24.78 -16.57
N ALA A 5 30.87 -25.66 -15.77
CA ALA A 5 30.23 -26.36 -14.66
C ALA A 5 30.21 -25.55 -13.36
N ASP A 6 31.11 -24.57 -13.18
CA ASP A 6 31.23 -23.82 -11.91
C ASP A 6 30.21 -22.67 -11.78
N LYS A 7 29.62 -22.22 -12.89
CA LYS A 7 28.60 -21.15 -12.88
C LYS A 7 27.18 -21.65 -12.56
N ALA A 8 26.97 -22.96 -12.51
CA ALA A 8 25.63 -23.54 -12.36
C ALA A 8 25.20 -23.75 -10.90
N LYS A 9 26.05 -23.42 -9.91
CA LYS A 9 25.83 -23.82 -8.50
C LYS A 9 25.45 -22.67 -7.55
N GLN A 10 25.16 -21.47 -8.05
CA GLN A 10 24.94 -20.28 -7.19
C GLN A 10 23.60 -19.56 -7.32
N GLU A 11 22.69 -19.99 -8.20
CA GLU A 11 21.36 -19.37 -8.27
C GLU A 11 20.28 -20.37 -7.85
N PRO A 12 19.60 -20.15 -6.70
CA PRO A 12 18.42 -20.93 -6.37
C PRO A 12 17.37 -20.74 -7.47
N PRO A 13 16.64 -21.81 -7.83
CA PRO A 13 15.77 -21.82 -9.00
C PRO A 13 14.66 -20.77 -8.88
N GLY A 14 14.80 -19.67 -9.64
CA GLY A 14 13.74 -19.07 -10.45
C GLY A 14 12.48 -18.52 -9.79
N LEU A 15 12.41 -18.35 -8.47
CA LEU A 15 11.22 -17.78 -7.81
C LEU A 15 11.16 -16.24 -7.78
N MET A 16 12.14 -15.52 -8.35
CA MET A 16 12.17 -14.05 -8.36
C MET A 16 12.41 -13.45 -9.76
N SER A 17 11.68 -13.92 -10.78
CA SER A 17 11.54 -13.17 -12.03
C SER A 17 10.64 -11.92 -11.87
N SER A 18 9.98 -11.74 -10.73
CA SER A 18 9.20 -10.55 -10.42
C SER A 18 10.14 -9.50 -9.84
N SER A 19 10.24 -8.32 -10.47
CA SER A 19 10.90 -7.17 -9.87
C SER A 19 10.32 -6.94 -8.47
N PRO A 20 11.10 -7.16 -7.38
CA PRO A 20 10.59 -6.99 -6.01
C PRO A 20 10.14 -5.55 -5.76
N VAL A 21 10.73 -4.59 -6.48
CA VAL A 21 10.33 -3.18 -6.52
C VAL A 21 8.92 -3.03 -7.11
N GLY A 22 8.64 -3.71 -8.23
CA GLY A 22 7.35 -3.65 -8.90
C GLY A 22 6.23 -4.28 -8.05
N ALA A 23 6.50 -5.40 -7.39
CA ALA A 23 5.57 -6.02 -6.46
C ALA A 23 5.26 -5.10 -5.27
N LEU A 24 6.28 -4.47 -4.68
CA LEU A 24 6.11 -3.52 -3.58
C LEU A 24 5.30 -2.29 -4.00
N ALA A 25 5.59 -1.74 -5.18
CA ALA A 25 4.86 -0.60 -5.72
C ALA A 25 3.39 -0.95 -5.98
N LEU A 26 3.11 -2.11 -6.58
CA LEU A 26 1.74 -2.59 -6.81
C LEU A 26 1.01 -2.78 -5.48
N LEU A 27 1.67 -3.36 -4.48
CA LEU A 27 1.08 -3.56 -3.15
C LEU A 27 0.76 -2.22 -2.50
N ALA A 28 1.68 -1.25 -2.55
CA ALA A 28 1.47 0.07 -1.97
C ALA A 28 0.32 0.83 -2.65
N VAL A 29 0.21 0.76 -3.98
CA VAL A 29 -0.92 1.33 -4.73
C VAL A 29 -2.22 0.61 -4.42
N GLY A 30 -2.20 -0.73 -4.35
CA GLY A 30 -3.36 -1.55 -4.01
C GLY A 30 -3.89 -1.24 -2.61
N THR A 31 -3.00 -1.14 -1.61
CA THR A 31 -3.37 -0.70 -0.26
C THR A 31 -3.96 0.71 -0.29
N GLY A 32 -3.36 1.62 -1.06
CA GLY A 32 -3.86 2.99 -1.29
C GLY A 32 -5.30 3.02 -1.78
N PHE A 33 -5.56 2.23 -2.82
CA PHE A 33 -6.86 2.14 -3.45
C PHE A 33 -7.91 1.53 -2.51
N ILE A 34 -7.57 0.44 -1.82
CA ILE A 34 -8.48 -0.20 -0.85
C ILE A 34 -8.85 0.79 0.26
N ALA A 35 -7.87 1.53 0.80
CA ALA A 35 -8.15 2.52 1.85
C ALA A 35 -9.11 3.62 1.37
N LEU A 36 -8.91 4.14 0.15
CA LEU A 36 -9.79 5.15 -0.44
C LEU A 36 -11.21 4.63 -0.68
N VAL A 37 -11.35 3.41 -1.20
CA VAL A 37 -12.67 2.79 -1.41
C VAL A 37 -13.37 2.55 -0.09
N SER A 38 -12.67 2.01 0.91
CA SER A 38 -13.23 1.82 2.25
C SER A 38 -13.71 3.12 2.86
N LEU A 39 -12.90 4.19 2.81
CA LEU A 39 -13.28 5.51 3.29
C LEU A 39 -14.49 6.05 2.53
N GLY A 40 -14.52 5.92 1.20
CA GLY A 40 -15.65 6.36 0.38
C GLY A 40 -16.96 5.65 0.75
N VAL A 41 -16.92 4.34 1.02
CA VAL A 41 -18.09 3.57 1.48
C VAL A 41 -18.53 4.04 2.87
N GLU A 42 -17.60 4.28 3.79
CA GLU A 42 -17.93 4.76 5.13
C GLU A 42 -18.53 6.17 5.11
N VAL A 43 -17.99 7.06 4.27
CA VAL A 43 -18.56 8.42 4.06
C VAL A 43 -19.96 8.31 3.46
N TRP A 44 -20.16 7.47 2.46
CA TRP A 44 -21.47 7.28 1.83
C TRP A 44 -22.52 6.68 2.77
N THR A 45 -22.09 5.79 3.67
CA THR A 45 -22.95 5.16 4.68
C THR A 45 -23.05 5.95 5.99
N GLY A 46 -22.50 7.17 6.04
CA GLY A 46 -22.62 8.06 7.20
C GLY A 46 -21.93 7.54 8.47
N GLN A 47 -20.82 6.83 8.30
CA GLN A 47 -20.02 6.21 9.38
C GLN A 47 -20.83 5.20 10.22
N ALA A 48 -21.83 4.56 9.63
CA ALA A 48 -22.73 3.64 10.34
C ALA A 48 -21.96 2.55 11.10
N LEU A 49 -20.91 1.97 10.51
CA LEU A 49 -20.12 0.95 11.19
C LEU A 49 -19.29 1.52 12.35
N ALA A 50 -18.62 2.66 12.17
CA ALA A 50 -17.83 3.28 13.24
C ALA A 50 -18.70 3.64 14.45
N LYS A 51 -19.93 4.13 14.21
CA LYS A 51 -20.93 4.42 15.24
C LYS A 51 -21.53 3.17 15.89
N THR A 52 -21.69 2.09 15.13
CA THR A 52 -22.27 0.83 15.65
C THR A 52 -21.31 0.10 16.58
N PHE A 53 -20.00 0.17 16.31
CA PHE A 53 -18.99 -0.54 17.10
C PHE A 53 -18.34 0.32 18.20
N ASP A 54 -18.72 1.60 18.35
CA ASP A 54 -18.19 2.55 19.35
C ASP A 54 -16.66 2.52 19.46
N LEU A 55 -15.97 2.42 18.32
CA LEU A 55 -14.53 2.18 18.28
C LEU A 55 -13.68 3.41 18.67
N GLY A 56 -14.31 4.52 19.05
CA GLY A 56 -13.63 5.77 19.39
C GLY A 56 -12.84 6.40 18.23
N VAL A 57 -13.00 5.88 17.01
CA VAL A 57 -12.38 6.39 15.78
C VAL A 57 -13.45 6.88 14.81
N PRO A 58 -13.23 8.00 14.11
CA PRO A 58 -14.21 8.58 13.20
C PRO A 58 -14.50 7.68 12.00
N PHE A 59 -13.52 6.88 11.57
CA PHE A 59 -13.65 5.89 10.50
C PHE A 59 -12.92 4.60 10.88
N ILE A 60 -13.52 3.45 10.56
CA ILE A 60 -12.91 2.12 10.74
C ILE A 60 -11.71 1.94 9.81
N SER A 61 -11.70 2.60 8.65
CA SER A 61 -10.57 2.57 7.71
C SER A 61 -9.35 3.37 8.17
N ALA A 62 -9.39 4.10 9.29
CA ALA A 62 -8.24 4.90 9.77
C ALA A 62 -6.90 4.11 9.83
N PRO A 63 -6.85 2.85 10.30
CA PRO A 63 -5.63 2.03 10.28
C PRO A 63 -5.14 1.71 8.86
N LEU A 64 -6.05 1.56 7.89
CA LEU A 64 -5.68 1.38 6.48
C LEU A 64 -5.02 2.65 5.95
N GLY A 65 -5.55 3.82 6.30
CA GLY A 65 -4.93 5.11 6.04
C GLY A 65 -3.48 5.18 6.50
N VAL A 66 -3.22 4.76 7.73
CA VAL A 66 -1.84 4.68 8.27
C VAL A 66 -0.98 3.69 7.48
N GLY A 67 -1.54 2.51 7.17
CA GLY A 67 -0.86 1.48 6.37
C GLY A 67 -0.44 1.98 4.99
N THR A 68 -1.26 2.81 4.32
CA THR A 68 -0.92 3.40 3.02
C THR A 68 0.29 4.34 3.10
N VAL A 69 0.39 5.15 4.15
CA VAL A 69 1.54 6.05 4.37
C VAL A 69 2.82 5.25 4.60
N ILE A 70 2.75 4.19 5.40
CA ILE A 70 3.89 3.31 5.67
C ILE A 70 4.35 2.64 4.36
N MET A 71 3.42 2.08 3.60
CA MET A 71 3.74 1.46 2.31
C MET A 71 4.29 2.46 1.29
N ALA A 72 3.76 3.69 1.27
CA ALA A 72 4.28 4.76 0.44
C ALA A 72 5.72 5.14 0.81
N ALA A 73 6.03 5.26 2.11
CA ALA A 73 7.37 5.54 2.61
C ALA A 73 8.36 4.40 2.29
N LEU A 74 7.95 3.15 2.44
CA LEU A 74 8.77 1.99 2.10
C LEU A 74 9.06 1.92 0.60
N THR A 75 8.05 2.17 -0.24
CA THR A 75 8.24 2.25 -1.70
C THR A 75 9.12 3.44 -2.08
N ALA A 76 8.99 4.59 -1.41
CA ALA A 76 9.81 5.77 -1.67
C ALA A 76 11.29 5.54 -1.34
N LYS A 77 11.57 4.81 -0.25
CA LYS A 77 12.93 4.43 0.14
C LYS A 77 13.63 3.57 -0.91
N ASN A 78 12.89 2.69 -1.58
CA ASN A 78 13.44 1.76 -2.55
C ASN A 78 13.45 2.33 -3.98
N SER A 79 12.41 3.08 -4.37
CA SER A 79 12.26 3.63 -5.71
C SER A 79 11.29 4.83 -5.73
N PRO A 80 11.79 6.07 -5.71
CA PRO A 80 10.96 7.27 -5.60
C PRO A 80 9.98 7.46 -6.77
N LYS A 81 10.36 7.00 -7.98
CA LYS A 81 9.49 7.08 -9.17
C LYS A 81 8.23 6.22 -9.04
N PHE A 82 8.32 5.06 -8.41
CA PHE A 82 7.19 4.14 -8.24
C PHE A 82 6.37 4.44 -6.97
N ALA A 83 6.89 5.28 -6.07
CA ALA A 83 6.21 5.71 -4.86
C ALA A 83 5.20 6.85 -5.10
N LEU A 84 5.35 7.60 -6.20
CA LEU A 84 4.47 8.72 -6.53
C LEU A 84 2.97 8.35 -6.46
N PRO A 85 2.49 7.27 -7.10
CA PRO A 85 1.07 6.92 -7.04
C PRO A 85 0.59 6.54 -5.63
N SER A 86 1.39 5.82 -4.84
CA SER A 86 1.00 5.46 -3.47
C SER A 86 1.00 6.65 -2.53
N ILE A 87 1.93 7.60 -2.71
CA ILE A 87 1.94 8.89 -2.00
C ILE A 87 0.69 9.69 -2.32
N ILE A 88 0.29 9.77 -3.59
CA ILE A 88 -0.93 10.47 -4.01
C ILE A 88 -2.16 9.81 -3.38
N CYS A 89 -2.27 8.49 -3.40
CA CYS A 89 -3.38 7.79 -2.75
C CYS A 89 -3.43 8.05 -1.25
N GLY A 90 -2.28 8.01 -0.56
CA GLY A 90 -2.21 8.32 0.88
C GLY A 90 -2.60 9.77 1.18
N ALA A 91 -2.12 10.73 0.38
CA ALA A 91 -2.46 12.14 0.54
C ALA A 91 -3.96 12.39 0.30
N LEU A 92 -4.54 11.79 -0.74
CA LEU A 92 -5.98 11.87 -1.01
C LEU A 92 -6.81 11.24 0.11
N TYR A 93 -6.37 10.10 0.65
CA TYR A 93 -7.05 9.45 1.77
C TYR A 93 -7.13 10.40 2.96
N TRP A 94 -6.00 10.97 3.39
CA TRP A 94 -5.98 11.86 4.55
C TRP A 94 -6.72 13.17 4.31
N LEU A 95 -6.73 13.68 3.08
CA LEU A 95 -7.49 14.88 2.72
C LEU A 95 -9.00 14.62 2.85
N ILE A 96 -9.49 13.51 2.32
CA ILE A 96 -10.91 13.11 2.45
C ILE A 96 -11.23 12.82 3.91
N PHE A 97 -10.36 12.13 4.63
CA PHE A 97 -10.53 11.82 6.04
C PHE A 97 -10.70 13.09 6.88
N MET A 98 -9.87 14.12 6.66
CA MET A 98 -9.96 15.40 7.38
C MET A 98 -11.19 16.24 6.99
N LEU A 99 -11.69 16.10 5.76
CA LEU A 99 -12.92 16.79 5.32
C LEU A 99 -14.19 16.10 5.80
N ALA A 100 -14.13 14.79 6.06
CA ALA A 100 -15.29 13.97 6.40
C ALA A 100 -15.36 13.56 7.88
N ALA A 101 -14.27 13.70 8.64
CA ALA A 101 -14.22 13.52 10.09
C ALA A 101 -14.79 14.75 10.81
#